data_AF-G4TGF0-F1
#
_entry.id   AF-G4TGF0-F1
#
_cell.length_a   1.000
_cell.length_b   1.000
_cell.length_c   1.000
_cell.angle_alpha   90.00
_cell.angle_beta   90.00
_cell.angle_gamma   90.00
#
_symmetry.space_group_name_H-M   'P 1'
#
loop_
_entity.id
_entity.type
_entity.pdbx_description
1 polymer ?
#
loop_
_entity_poly.entity_id
_entity_poly.type
_entity_poly.pdbx_seq_one_letter_code
_entity_poly.pdbx_strand_id
1 'polypeptide(L)'
;MSSNQPAAGVTGYVCDMCGQGLTSSAYLARHKSKVHGSTYFGCSVAGCDFATTRQDSLNNHLRSHGIAPAQNLKFVHYSPPQ
;
A
#
# COMPACT_ATOMS: atom_id res chain seq x y z
N MET A 1 -6.84 -31.13 -30.14
CA MET A 1 -5.36 -31.19 -30.22
C MET A 1 -4.83 -29.87 -29.71
N SER A 2 -3.79 -29.95 -28.88
CA SER A 2 -2.91 -28.84 -28.48
C SER A 2 -3.47 -27.85 -27.46
N SER A 3 -3.48 -28.27 -26.20
CA SER A 3 -3.23 -27.40 -25.05
C SER A 3 -1.83 -26.79 -25.24
N ASN A 4 -1.76 -25.68 -25.97
CA ASN A 4 -0.55 -24.90 -26.12
C ASN A 4 -0.41 -24.06 -24.85
N GLN A 5 0.17 -24.66 -23.80
CA GLN A 5 0.73 -23.91 -22.69
C GLN A 5 2.22 -23.75 -22.97
N PRO A 6 2.69 -22.54 -23.32
CA PRO A 6 4.11 -22.30 -23.52
C PRO A 6 4.82 -22.28 -22.16
N ALA A 7 5.89 -23.07 -22.10
CA ALA A 7 7.22 -22.79 -21.58
C ALA A 7 7.39 -21.77 -20.43
N ALA A 8 8.02 -22.29 -19.36
CA ALA A 8 9.05 -21.64 -18.55
C ALA A 8 9.43 -20.20 -18.96
N GLY A 9 9.03 -19.24 -18.12
CA GLY A 9 9.30 -17.81 -18.35
C GLY A 9 8.30 -16.88 -17.69
N VAL A 10 7.20 -17.40 -17.12
CA VAL A 10 6.30 -16.58 -16.31
C VAL A 10 6.99 -16.31 -14.98
N THR A 11 7.44 -15.08 -14.75
CA THR A 11 7.47 -14.52 -13.39
C THR A 11 6.01 -14.45 -12.93
N GLY A 12 5.43 -15.60 -12.58
CA GLY A 12 3.98 -15.80 -12.37
C GLY A 12 3.42 -15.05 -11.17
N TYR A 13 4.27 -14.34 -10.44
CA TYR A 13 3.93 -13.63 -9.24
C TYR A 13 4.13 -12.14 -9.45
N VAL A 14 3.26 -11.56 -10.28
CA VAL A 14 3.18 -10.12 -10.50
C VAL A 14 2.32 -9.52 -9.41
N CYS A 15 2.77 -8.40 -8.82
CA CYS A 15 1.95 -7.65 -7.90
C CYS A 15 0.85 -6.90 -8.64
N ASP A 16 -0.42 -7.21 -8.38
CA ASP A 16 -1.57 -6.52 -8.96
C ASP A 16 -1.65 -5.02 -8.59
N MET A 17 -0.93 -4.61 -7.55
CA MET A 17 -0.96 -3.24 -7.01
C MET A 17 0.04 -2.29 -7.71
N CYS A 18 1.21 -2.79 -8.11
CA CYS A 18 2.26 -1.98 -8.72
C CYS A 18 2.86 -2.58 -10.01
N GLY A 19 2.40 -3.77 -10.41
CA GLY A 19 2.91 -4.48 -11.58
C GLY A 19 4.31 -5.08 -11.40
N GLN A 20 4.91 -5.04 -10.20
CA GLN A 20 6.25 -5.58 -10.01
C GLN A 20 6.24 -7.11 -10.17
N GLY A 21 7.05 -7.62 -11.10
CA GLY A 21 7.25 -9.05 -11.29
C GLY A 21 8.18 -9.63 -10.23
N LEU A 22 7.73 -10.68 -9.54
CA LEU A 22 8.52 -11.42 -8.56
C LEU A 22 8.73 -12.87 -9.00
N THR A 23 9.77 -13.47 -8.43
CA THR A 23 10.23 -14.83 -8.75
C THR A 23 9.48 -15.93 -8.01
N SER A 24 8.71 -15.61 -6.96
CA SER A 24 7.97 -16.58 -6.15
C SER A 24 6.77 -15.94 -5.43
N SER A 25 5.76 -16.75 -5.10
CA SER A 25 4.60 -16.36 -4.29
C SER A 25 4.99 -15.86 -2.91
N ALA A 26 6.00 -16.46 -2.27
CA ALA A 26 6.47 -16.05 -0.96
C ALA A 26 7.09 -14.64 -1.00
N TYR A 27 7.86 -14.36 -2.05
CA TYR A 27 8.39 -13.02 -2.28
C TYR A 27 7.28 -12.02 -2.60
N LEU A 28 6.27 -12.42 -3.39
CA LEU A 28 5.11 -11.58 -3.67
C LEU A 28 4.31 -11.27 -2.42
N ALA A 29 4.05 -12.25 -1.55
CA ALA A 29 3.35 -12.03 -0.29
C ALA A 29 4.13 -11.06 0.60
N ARG A 30 5.46 -11.25 0.73
CA ARG A 30 6.31 -10.33 1.50
C ARG A 30 6.40 -8.95 0.88
N HIS A 31 6.51 -8.85 -0.44
CA HIS A 31 6.47 -7.60 -1.18
C HIS A 31 5.15 -6.89 -0.92
N LYS A 32 4.03 -7.60 -1.07
CA LYS A 32 2.70 -7.09 -0.75
C LYS A 32 2.66 -6.59 0.68
N SER A 33 3.06 -7.35 1.69
CA SER A 33 3.03 -6.88 3.08
C SER A 33 3.96 -5.70 3.37
N LYS A 34 5.16 -5.67 2.79
CA LYS A 34 6.18 -4.66 3.08
C LYS A 34 5.94 -3.35 2.32
N VAL A 35 5.61 -3.46 1.03
CA VAL A 35 5.43 -2.33 0.10
C VAL A 35 3.99 -1.82 0.16
N HIS A 36 3.03 -2.74 0.20
CA HIS A 36 1.62 -2.39 0.16
C HIS A 36 0.97 -2.53 1.54
N GLY A 37 1.23 -3.59 2.30
CA GLY A 37 0.60 -3.92 3.58
C GLY A 37 1.06 -3.11 4.77
N SER A 38 1.81 -2.04 4.54
CA SER A 38 1.94 -0.99 5.54
C SER A 38 0.61 -0.24 5.57
N THR A 39 -0.17 -0.46 6.62
CA THR A 39 -1.37 0.33 6.87
C THR A 39 -0.94 1.71 7.32
N TYR A 40 -1.20 2.73 6.51
CA TYR A 40 -0.97 4.12 6.88
C TYR A 40 -2.28 4.75 7.34
N PHE A 41 -2.17 5.63 8.32
CA PHE A 41 -3.20 6.55 8.76
C PHE A 41 -3.09 7.82 7.92
N GLY A 42 -4.05 8.02 7.03
CA GLY A 42 -4.12 9.17 6.14
C GLY A 42 -4.94 10.31 6.72
N CYS A 43 -4.54 11.53 6.38
CA CYS A 43 -5.34 12.72 6.61
C CYS A 43 -6.59 12.70 5.71
N SER A 44 -7.72 13.12 6.28
CA SER A 44 -9.01 13.21 5.59
C SER A 44 -9.29 14.64 5.10
N VAL A 45 -8.35 15.56 5.30
CA VAL A 45 -8.44 16.95 4.82
C VAL A 45 -8.22 16.98 3.31
N ALA A 46 -9.12 17.64 2.60
CA ALA A 46 -9.00 17.84 1.16
C ALA A 46 -7.72 18.62 0.81
N GLY A 47 -6.92 18.08 -0.12
CA GLY A 47 -5.64 18.66 -0.51
C GLY A 47 -4.48 18.33 0.43
N CYS A 48 -4.65 17.38 1.36
CA CYS A 48 -3.58 16.89 2.22
C CYS A 48 -3.28 15.41 1.94
N ASP A 49 -2.09 15.13 1.42
CA ASP A 49 -1.59 13.77 1.17
C ASP A 49 -0.78 13.19 2.34
N PHE A 50 -0.90 13.78 3.54
CA PHE A 50 -0.20 13.29 4.71
C PHE A 50 -0.70 11.89 5.10
N ALA A 51 0.21 10.93 5.13
CA ALA A 51 -0.04 9.57 5.57
C ALA A 51 1.13 9.09 6.45
N THR A 52 0.81 8.42 7.56
CA THR A 52 1.82 7.94 8.53
C THR A 52 1.46 6.57 9.06
N THR A 53 2.44 5.72 9.38
CA THR A 53 2.20 4.41 10.00
C THR A 53 1.85 4.51 11.48
N ARG A 54 1.88 5.71 12.06
CA ARG A 54 1.68 5.96 13.49
C ARG A 54 0.44 6.81 13.75
N GLN A 55 -0.49 6.27 14.53
CA GLN A 55 -1.73 6.97 14.87
C GLN A 55 -1.49 8.26 15.65
N ASP A 56 -0.52 8.26 16.57
CA ASP A 56 -0.14 9.45 17.34
C ASP A 56 0.37 10.60 16.43
N SER A 57 1.08 10.24 15.36
CA SER A 57 1.60 11.20 14.39
C SER A 57 0.48 11.82 13.56
N LEU A 58 -0.52 11.02 13.16
CA LEU A 58 -1.71 11.56 12.49
C LEU A 58 -2.51 12.46 13.44
N ASN A 59 -2.69 12.06 14.70
CA ASN A 59 -3.42 12.86 15.67
C ASN A 59 -2.77 14.22 15.91
N ASN A 60 -1.43 14.26 15.99
CA ASN A 60 -0.71 15.52 16.10
C ASN A 60 -0.85 16.37 14.82
N HIS A 61 -0.77 15.75 13.65
CA HIS A 61 -0.99 16.42 12.37
C HIS A 61 -2.39 17.03 12.25
N LEU A 62 -3.44 16.30 12.65
CA LEU A 62 -4.83 16.79 12.61
C LEU A 62 -5.03 18.04 13.49
N ARG A 63 -4.29 18.17 14.59
CA ARG A 63 -4.30 19.39 15.41
C ARG A 63 -3.77 20.61 14.66
N SER A 64 -2.83 20.43 13.72
CA SER A 64 -2.35 21.51 12.83
C SER A 64 -3.44 22.01 11.88
N HIS A 65 -4.45 21.17 11.59
CA HIS A 65 -5.65 21.57 10.85
C HIS A 65 -6.76 22.11 11.75
N GLY A 66 -6.56 22.17 13.07
CA GLY A 66 -7.62 22.51 14.03
C GLY A 66 -8.68 21.41 14.18
N ILE A 67 -8.36 20.17 13.76
CA ILE A 67 -9.28 19.04 13.78
C ILE A 67 -9.03 18.23 15.05
N ALA A 68 -10.10 17.92 15.78
CA ALA A 68 -10.04 17.01 16.92
C ALA A 68 -9.72 15.59 16.42
N PRO A 69 -8.78 14.87 17.05
CA PRO A 69 -8.34 13.53 16.62
C PRO A 69 -9.37 12.43 16.85
N ALA A 70 -10.64 12.78 17.06
CA ALA A 70 -11.64 11.90 17.62
C ALA A 70 -12.07 10.80 16.64
N GLN A 71 -12.21 11.01 15.32
CA GLN A 71 -12.90 10.02 14.46
C GLN A 71 -12.59 10.06 12.95
N ASN A 72 -11.36 10.36 12.49
CA ASN A 72 -11.12 10.41 11.03
C ASN A 72 -9.81 9.78 10.58
N LEU A 73 -9.56 8.56 11.04
CA LEU A 73 -8.50 7.70 10.50
C LEU A 73 -8.98 7.05 9.21
N LYS A 74 -8.48 7.53 8.07
CA LYS A 74 -8.61 6.81 6.80
C LYS A 74 -7.42 5.84 6.71
N PHE A 75 -7.69 4.55 6.62
CA PHE A 75 -6.65 3.57 6.32
C PHE A 75 -6.29 3.71 4.85
N VAL A 76 -5.07 4.17 4.57
CA VAL A 76 -4.57 4.33 3.21
C VAL A 76 -3.52 3.27 2.96
N HIS A 77 -3.67 2.60 1.82
CA HIS A 77 -2.54 1.99 1.15
C HIS A 77 -1.77 3.10 0.46
N TYR A 78 -0.78 3.67 1.15
CA TYR A 78 0.13 4.60 0.52
C TYR A 78 1.11 3.78 -0.32
N SER A 79 0.93 3.82 -1.65
CA SER A 79 1.95 3.32 -2.57
C SER A 79 3.01 4.41 -2.72
N PRO A 80 4.24 4.23 -2.20
CA PRO A 80 5.29 5.21 -2.43
C PRO A 80 5.54 5.35 -3.95
N PRO A 81 5.78 6.58 -4.46
CA PRO A 81 6.22 6.77 -5.82
C PRO A 81 7.58 6.09 -5.99
N GLN A 82 7.72 5.28 -7.05
CA GLN A 82 8.98 4.62 -7.42
C GLN A 82 10.02 5.64 -7.88
#